data_AF-A0A9X1SR63-F1
#
_entry.id   AF-A0A9X1SR63-F1
#
_cell.length_a   1.000
_cell.length_b   1.000
_cell.length_c   1.000
_cell.angle_alpha   90.00
_cell.angle_beta   90.00
_cell.angle_gamma   90.00
#
_symmetry.space_group_name_H-M   'P 1'
#
loop_
_entity.id
_entity.type
_entity.pdbx_description
1 polymer ?
#
loop_
_entity_poly.entity_id
_entity_poly.type
_entity_poly.pdbx_seq_one_letter_code
_entity_poly.pdbx_strand_id
1 'polypeptide(L)'
;MTLPQDIDRFVRQYAEVWSIPDADRRRNLVQSLWAPAATELISSGTYNGHEELVARVSDAYAQFGAFVFVPGKDVVAHHDALTFSTQMIPSAGGLPVWCGKVFVEFDENGQILRDHQFTDPATETYTLLAAFLQRVAAGDGELVAELFAEPVDWKLNWPAEGHPNVPWIRERHTRADVADHFRTLAEYHIPSAPDAPEIFVAGANAVVMLVLRQTVKATGRSYQARCALHLTVENNLITRYHVYEDSLSVARGLVRAG
;
A
#
# COMPACT_ATOMS: atom_id res chain seq x y z
N MET A 1 32.04 18.10 -0.99
CA MET A 1 30.78 17.34 -0.99
C MET A 1 31.08 15.98 -0.39
N THR A 2 30.35 15.59 0.66
CA THR A 2 30.64 14.41 1.49
C THR A 2 29.34 13.83 2.05
N LEU A 3 29.23 12.50 2.15
CA LEU A 3 28.10 11.85 2.83
C LEU A 3 28.02 12.18 4.33
N PRO A 4 26.82 12.12 4.94
CA PRO A 4 26.68 12.18 6.39
C PRO A 4 27.41 11.02 7.08
N GLN A 5 27.95 11.27 8.28
CA GLN A 5 28.72 10.27 9.04
C GLN A 5 27.89 9.04 9.45
N ASP A 6 26.58 9.22 9.68
CA ASP A 6 25.63 8.17 10.03
C ASP A 6 24.42 8.26 9.11
N ILE A 7 24.49 7.50 8.00
CA ILE A 7 23.45 7.44 6.96
C ILE A 7 22.12 6.95 7.52
N ASP A 8 22.15 5.92 8.37
CA ASP A 8 20.94 5.32 8.93
C ASP A 8 20.20 6.30 9.83
N ARG A 9 20.95 7.06 10.64
CA ARG A 9 20.37 8.14 11.45
C ARG A 9 19.84 9.27 10.58
N PHE A 10 20.59 9.68 9.56
CA PHE A 10 20.16 10.73 8.63
C PHE A 10 18.82 10.38 7.97
N VAL A 11 18.69 9.17 7.40
CA VAL A 11 17.47 8.71 6.72
C VAL A 11 16.27 8.67 7.68
N ARG A 12 16.47 8.22 8.92
CA ARG A 12 15.40 8.27 9.95
C ARG A 12 14.99 9.69 10.27
N GLN A 13 15.93 10.61 10.45
CA GLN A 13 15.65 12.01 10.76
C GLN A 13 14.97 12.74 9.59
N TYR A 14 15.39 12.45 8.36
CA TYR A 14 14.74 12.97 7.17
C TYR A 14 13.27 12.53 7.10
N ALA A 15 12.98 11.25 7.36
CA ALA A 15 11.59 10.78 7.40
C ALA A 15 10.82 11.36 8.59
N GLU A 16 11.44 11.48 9.76
CA GLU A 16 10.80 11.98 10.97
C GLU A 16 10.36 13.45 10.86
N VAL A 17 11.12 14.30 10.16
CA VAL A 17 10.88 15.76 10.12
C VAL A 17 9.46 16.14 9.70
N TRP A 18 8.83 15.34 8.84
CA TRP A 18 7.47 15.50 8.34
C TRP A 18 6.39 15.20 9.38
N SER A 19 6.74 14.52 10.47
CA SER A 19 5.81 13.96 11.46
C SER A 19 5.98 14.55 12.87
N ILE A 20 6.93 15.47 13.08
CA ILE A 20 7.19 16.05 14.41
C ILE A 20 6.09 17.08 14.75
N PRO A 21 5.36 16.95 15.88
CA PRO A 21 4.33 17.93 16.26
C PRO A 21 4.86 19.29 16.71
N ASP A 22 6.02 19.29 17.35
CA ASP A 22 6.65 20.49 17.90
C ASP A 22 7.32 21.33 16.81
N ALA A 23 6.88 22.58 16.66
CA ALA A 23 7.33 23.48 15.59
C ALA A 23 8.81 23.88 15.72
N ASP A 24 9.31 24.03 16.94
CA ASP A 24 10.71 24.40 17.18
C ASP A 24 11.63 23.23 16.89
N ARG A 25 11.24 22.01 17.26
CA ARG A 25 11.93 20.78 16.88
C ARG A 25 11.95 20.58 15.36
N ARG A 26 10.84 20.82 14.65
CA ARG A 26 10.83 20.79 13.17
C ARG A 26 11.84 21.79 12.60
N ARG A 27 11.81 23.05 13.04
CA ARG A 27 12.73 24.09 12.57
C ARG A 27 14.19 23.71 12.80
N ASN A 28 14.52 23.28 14.00
CA ASN A 28 15.89 22.89 14.36
C ASN A 28 16.36 21.69 13.54
N LEU A 29 15.48 20.71 13.29
CA LEU A 29 15.83 19.55 12.47
C LEU A 29 16.05 19.94 11.01
N VAL A 30 15.22 20.82 10.44
CA VAL A 30 15.42 21.37 9.08
C VAL A 30 16.79 22.05 8.97
N GLN A 31 17.13 22.92 9.93
CA GLN A 31 18.41 23.63 9.93
C GLN A 31 19.62 22.69 10.10
N SER A 32 19.43 21.53 10.72
CA SER A 32 20.48 20.52 10.85
C SER A 32 20.66 19.66 9.60
N LEU A 33 19.56 19.32 8.91
CA LEU A 33 19.57 18.40 7.77
C LEU A 33 19.90 19.11 6.45
N TRP A 34 19.33 20.29 6.20
CA TRP A 34 19.53 21.05 4.97
C TRP A 34 20.58 22.14 5.16
N ALA A 35 21.40 22.37 4.13
CA ALA A 35 22.31 23.51 4.07
C ALA A 35 21.52 24.83 3.96
N PRO A 36 22.07 25.99 4.39
CA PRO A 36 21.38 27.27 4.30
C PRO A 36 20.94 27.65 2.87
N ALA A 37 21.69 27.22 1.85
CA ALA A 37 21.42 27.45 0.44
C ALA A 37 20.75 26.24 -0.26
N ALA A 38 20.19 25.30 0.50
CA ALA A 38 19.59 24.10 -0.06
C ALA A 38 18.37 24.42 -0.93
N THR A 39 18.11 23.55 -1.90
CA THR A 39 16.87 23.58 -2.67
C THR A 39 16.21 22.22 -2.62
N GLU A 40 14.92 22.19 -2.30
CA GLU A 40 14.06 21.02 -2.50
C GLU A 40 13.18 21.19 -3.73
N LEU A 41 13.10 20.15 -4.54
CA LEU A 41 12.34 20.08 -5.77
C LEU A 41 11.36 18.91 -5.69
N ILE A 42 10.08 19.23 -5.80
CA ILE A 42 8.99 18.27 -5.88
C ILE A 42 8.14 18.56 -7.12
N SER A 43 7.27 17.63 -7.51
CA SER A 43 6.42 17.81 -8.71
C SER A 43 5.53 19.06 -8.66
N SER A 44 5.18 19.54 -7.47
CA SER A 44 4.30 20.70 -7.27
C SER A 44 5.02 22.02 -6.96
N GLY A 45 6.35 22.04 -6.82
CA GLY A 45 7.05 23.27 -6.45
C GLY A 45 8.55 23.12 -6.18
N THR A 46 9.18 24.26 -5.94
CA THR A 46 10.59 24.39 -5.56
C THR A 46 10.68 25.25 -4.31
N TYR A 47 11.48 24.84 -3.33
CA TYR A 47 11.63 25.49 -2.03
C TYR A 47 13.11 25.75 -1.75
N ASN A 48 13.46 27.00 -1.43
CA ASN A 48 14.82 27.50 -1.38
C ASN A 48 15.16 28.02 0.01
N GLY A 49 16.24 27.48 0.59
CA GLY A 49 16.75 27.86 1.89
C GLY A 49 15.83 27.47 3.05
N HIS A 50 16.31 27.71 4.27
CA HIS A 50 15.65 27.23 5.48
C HIS A 50 14.26 27.81 5.70
N GLU A 51 14.01 29.06 5.31
CA GLU A 51 12.71 29.70 5.52
C GLU A 51 11.58 28.98 4.75
N GLU A 52 11.78 28.77 3.44
CA GLU A 52 10.79 28.07 2.60
C GLU A 52 10.67 26.58 2.97
N LEU A 53 11.77 25.93 3.34
CA LEU A 53 11.76 24.54 3.79
C LEU A 53 11.01 24.36 5.12
N VAL A 54 11.21 25.26 6.09
CA VAL A 54 10.47 25.22 7.37
C VAL A 54 8.98 25.47 7.16
N ALA A 55 8.62 26.41 6.27
CA ALA A 55 7.23 26.65 5.90
C ALA A 55 6.61 25.39 5.28
N ARG A 56 7.27 24.78 4.29
CA ARG A 56 6.81 23.54 3.65
C ARG A 56 6.61 22.39 4.63
N VAL A 57 7.60 22.11 5.48
CA VAL A 57 7.49 21.03 6.48
C VAL A 57 6.33 21.31 7.44
N SER A 58 6.12 22.58 7.81
CA SER A 58 5.01 22.97 8.68
C SER A 58 3.65 22.82 8.00
N ASP A 59 3.53 23.19 6.73
CA ASP A 59 2.31 23.01 5.93
C ASP A 59 1.99 21.52 5.74
N ALA A 60 3.01 20.72 5.41
CA ALA A 60 2.88 19.27 5.30
C ALA A 60 2.41 18.64 6.62
N TYR A 61 2.99 19.03 7.75
CA TYR A 61 2.54 18.55 9.06
C TYR A 61 1.10 18.99 9.39
N ALA A 62 0.73 20.23 9.09
CA ALA A 62 -0.63 20.72 9.31
C ALA A 62 -1.67 19.93 8.49
N GLN A 63 -1.32 19.54 7.26
CA GLN A 63 -2.18 18.75 6.38
C GLN A 63 -2.19 17.25 6.73
N PHE A 64 -1.04 16.69 7.12
CA PHE A 64 -0.83 15.25 7.22
C PHE A 64 -0.44 14.77 8.63
N GLY A 65 -0.67 15.56 9.68
CA GLY A 65 -0.28 15.22 11.06
C GLY A 65 -0.93 13.96 11.65
N ALA A 66 -1.95 13.39 11.00
CA ALA A 66 -2.50 12.08 11.33
C ALA A 66 -1.68 10.89 10.78
N PHE A 67 -0.62 11.16 10.01
CA PHE A 67 0.23 10.18 9.35
C PHE A 67 1.67 10.27 9.86
N VAL A 68 2.38 9.16 9.73
CA VAL A 68 3.82 9.07 9.99
C VAL A 68 4.56 8.77 8.69
N PHE A 69 5.71 9.41 8.51
CA PHE A 69 6.61 9.12 7.41
C PHE A 69 7.67 8.10 7.84
N VAL A 70 7.79 7.02 7.10
CA VAL A 70 8.68 5.89 7.41
C VAL A 70 9.66 5.69 6.26
N PRO A 71 10.97 5.60 6.52
CA PRO A 71 11.94 5.35 5.47
C PRO A 71 11.90 3.87 5.01
N GLY A 72 12.12 3.67 3.73
CA GLY A 72 12.35 2.37 3.12
C GLY A 72 13.70 1.77 3.52
N LYS A 73 13.84 0.46 3.26
CA LYS A 73 15.08 -0.29 3.52
C LYS A 73 16.02 -0.32 2.30
N ASP A 74 15.69 0.44 1.26
CA ASP A 74 16.36 0.52 -0.03
C ASP A 74 17.34 1.70 -0.12
N VAL A 75 18.00 2.01 1.00
CA VAL A 75 18.98 3.10 1.09
C VAL A 75 20.22 2.72 0.29
N VAL A 76 20.58 3.58 -0.67
CA VAL A 76 21.79 3.46 -1.48
C VAL A 76 22.49 4.82 -1.48
N ALA A 77 23.80 4.81 -1.29
CA ALA A 77 24.61 6.02 -1.28
C ALA A 77 25.94 5.80 -1.99
N HIS A 78 26.44 6.85 -2.64
CA HIS A 78 27.80 6.91 -3.17
C HIS A 78 28.28 8.36 -3.28
N HIS A 79 29.59 8.58 -3.18
CA HIS A 79 30.22 9.91 -3.28
C HIS A 79 29.62 10.91 -2.28
N ASP A 80 28.70 11.73 -2.74
CA ASP A 80 28.00 12.81 -2.04
C ASP A 80 26.50 12.77 -2.30
N ALA A 81 25.97 11.65 -2.78
CA ALA A 81 24.57 11.46 -3.08
C ALA A 81 23.99 10.23 -2.38
N LEU A 82 22.71 10.32 -2.02
CA LEU A 82 21.97 9.27 -1.36
C LEU A 82 20.54 9.19 -1.92
N THR A 83 20.02 7.98 -2.05
CA THR A 83 18.63 7.74 -2.45
C THR A 83 17.99 6.63 -1.62
N PHE A 84 16.69 6.78 -1.34
CA PHE A 84 15.89 5.84 -0.55
C PHE A 84 14.41 6.11 -0.82
N SER A 85 13.56 5.12 -0.54
CA SER A 85 12.11 5.32 -0.57
C SER A 85 11.60 5.85 0.77
N THR A 86 10.46 6.51 0.78
CA THR A 86 9.73 6.92 1.99
C THR A 86 8.25 6.68 1.79
N GLN A 87 7.53 6.38 2.87
CA GLN A 87 6.11 6.08 2.84
C GLN A 87 5.37 6.91 3.89
N MET A 88 4.24 7.49 3.52
CA MET A 88 3.30 8.12 4.44
C MET A 88 2.23 7.09 4.83
N ILE A 89 2.19 6.72 6.11
CA ILE A 89 1.34 5.64 6.64
C ILE A 89 0.42 6.23 7.72
N PRO A 90 -0.87 5.82 7.80
CA PRO A 90 -1.73 6.25 8.88
C PRO A 90 -1.14 5.93 10.25
N SER A 91 -1.21 6.86 11.21
CA SER A 91 -0.67 6.63 12.57
C SER A 91 -1.37 5.49 13.31
N ALA A 92 -2.62 5.19 12.92
CA ALA A 92 -3.39 4.05 13.43
C ALA A 92 -2.97 2.70 12.82
N GLY A 93 -2.01 2.69 11.89
CA GLY A 93 -1.66 1.55 11.07
C GLY A 93 -2.51 1.44 9.81
N GLY A 94 -2.02 0.68 8.82
CA GLY A 94 -2.66 0.51 7.53
C GLY A 94 -1.64 0.48 6.40
N LEU A 95 -2.14 0.47 5.16
CA LEU A 95 -1.30 0.60 3.98
C LEU A 95 -0.81 2.05 3.81
N PRO A 96 0.34 2.26 3.14
CA PRO A 96 0.77 3.58 2.72
C PRO A 96 -0.32 4.29 1.92
N VAL A 97 -0.54 5.58 2.20
CA VAL A 97 -1.42 6.46 1.41
C VAL A 97 -0.65 7.33 0.44
N TRP A 98 0.67 7.38 0.59
CA TRP A 98 1.61 7.97 -0.35
C TRP A 98 2.96 7.28 -0.23
N CYS A 99 3.61 7.06 -1.37
CA CYS A 99 4.97 6.54 -1.47
C CYS A 99 5.79 7.51 -2.30
N GLY A 100 7.04 7.72 -1.92
CA GLY A 100 7.96 8.53 -2.71
C GLY A 100 9.39 8.01 -2.71
N LYS A 101 10.13 8.46 -3.72
CA LYS A 101 11.57 8.26 -3.84
C LYS A 101 12.25 9.59 -3.56
N VAL A 102 13.24 9.57 -2.67
CA VAL A 102 14.07 10.72 -2.33
C VAL A 102 15.44 10.54 -2.94
N PHE A 103 15.98 11.60 -3.54
CA PHE A 103 17.37 11.70 -3.97
C PHE A 103 17.95 13.00 -3.42
N VAL A 104 19.00 12.89 -2.61
CA VAL A 104 19.66 14.04 -1.99
C VAL A 104 21.12 14.10 -2.38
N GLU A 105 21.62 15.30 -2.59
CA GLU A 105 23.04 15.61 -2.76
C GLU A 105 23.52 16.45 -1.56
N PHE A 106 24.73 16.21 -1.09
CA PHE A 106 25.27 16.81 0.12
C PHE A 106 26.39 17.81 -0.16
N ASP A 107 26.47 18.85 0.66
CA ASP A 107 27.61 19.75 0.69
C ASP A 107 28.84 19.11 1.38
N GLU A 108 29.89 19.90 1.61
CA GLU A 108 31.10 19.43 2.30
C GLU A 108 30.92 19.08 3.78
N ASN A 109 29.85 19.58 4.42
CA ASN A 109 29.52 19.34 5.81
C ASN A 109 28.56 18.14 5.98
N GLY A 110 28.14 17.51 4.88
CA GLY A 110 27.14 16.44 4.91
C GLY A 110 25.70 16.95 5.09
N GLN A 111 25.44 18.23 4.81
CA GLN A 111 24.10 18.81 4.81
C GLN A 111 23.51 18.76 3.39
N ILE A 112 22.20 18.60 3.29
CA ILE A 112 21.51 18.50 1.99
C ILE A 112 21.65 19.82 1.25
N LEU A 113 22.23 19.79 0.05
CA LEU A 113 22.30 20.92 -0.89
C LEU A 113 21.18 20.85 -1.93
N ARG A 114 20.87 19.65 -2.41
CA ARG A 114 19.75 19.38 -3.32
C ARG A 114 18.91 18.23 -2.79
N ASP A 115 17.60 18.41 -2.80
CA ASP A 115 16.63 17.38 -2.42
C ASP A 115 15.60 17.23 -3.54
N HIS A 116 15.48 16.03 -4.08
CA HIS A 116 14.50 15.69 -5.10
C HIS A 116 13.55 14.64 -4.55
N GLN A 117 12.26 14.97 -4.49
CA GLN A 117 11.21 14.05 -4.09
C GLN A 117 10.30 13.71 -5.27
N PHE A 118 10.19 12.42 -5.57
CA PHE A 118 9.34 11.88 -6.62
C PHE A 118 8.20 11.09 -6.00
N THR A 119 6.96 11.30 -6.44
CA THR A 119 5.85 10.42 -6.09
C THR A 119 6.03 9.09 -6.81
N ASP A 120 5.99 7.99 -6.06
CA ASP A 120 6.07 6.64 -6.61
C ASP A 120 4.69 6.25 -7.21
N PRO A 121 4.65 5.73 -8.46
CA PRO A 121 3.43 5.18 -9.06
C PRO A 121 2.71 4.12 -8.20
N ALA A 122 3.44 3.41 -7.32
CA ALA A 122 2.86 2.45 -6.38
C ALA A 122 1.83 3.09 -5.41
N THR A 123 1.83 4.41 -5.25
CA THR A 123 0.86 5.15 -4.42
C THR A 123 -0.59 4.83 -4.82
N GLU A 124 -0.88 4.79 -6.12
CA GLU A 124 -2.22 4.48 -6.62
C GLU A 124 -2.62 3.04 -6.26
N THR A 125 -1.69 2.10 -6.46
CA THR A 125 -1.90 0.68 -6.13
C THR A 125 -2.19 0.49 -4.63
N TYR A 126 -1.41 1.10 -3.74
CA TYR A 126 -1.67 1.00 -2.29
C TYR A 126 -3.01 1.62 -1.90
N THR A 127 -3.35 2.78 -2.46
CA THR A 127 -4.62 3.47 -2.18
C THR A 127 -5.81 2.59 -2.59
N LEU A 128 -5.75 2.01 -3.78
CA LEU A 128 -6.82 1.16 -4.29
C LEU A 128 -6.93 -0.16 -3.51
N LEU A 129 -5.79 -0.76 -3.10
CA LEU A 129 -5.78 -1.96 -2.26
C LEU A 129 -6.37 -1.69 -0.87
N ALA A 130 -6.07 -0.54 -0.26
CA ALA A 130 -6.64 -0.17 1.03
C ALA A 130 -8.17 -0.07 0.94
N ALA A 131 -8.67 0.60 -0.10
CA ALA A 131 -10.11 0.69 -0.38
C ALA A 131 -10.73 -0.70 -0.65
N PHE A 132 -10.05 -1.54 -1.43
CA PHE A 132 -10.49 -2.90 -1.73
C PHE A 132 -10.65 -3.74 -0.46
N LEU A 133 -9.60 -3.81 0.37
CA LEU A 133 -9.62 -4.59 1.60
C LEU A 133 -10.68 -4.08 2.58
N GLN A 134 -10.84 -2.76 2.68
CA GLN A 134 -11.88 -2.15 3.51
C GLN A 134 -13.29 -2.53 3.03
N ARG A 135 -13.58 -2.42 1.73
CA ARG A 135 -14.90 -2.71 1.15
C ARG A 135 -15.22 -4.22 1.23
N VAL A 136 -14.22 -5.08 1.03
CA VAL A 136 -14.36 -6.53 1.23
C VAL A 136 -14.68 -6.85 2.69
N ALA A 137 -13.96 -6.25 3.64
CA ALA A 137 -14.21 -6.46 5.08
C ALA A 137 -15.60 -5.95 5.51
N ALA A 138 -16.12 -4.90 4.87
CA ALA A 138 -17.46 -4.38 5.10
C ALA A 138 -18.57 -5.28 4.51
N GLY A 139 -18.22 -6.21 3.60
CA GLY A 139 -19.18 -7.15 2.99
C GLY A 139 -20.08 -6.52 1.92
N ASP A 140 -19.73 -5.35 1.39
CA ASP A 140 -20.51 -4.66 0.36
C ASP A 140 -19.95 -4.98 -1.03
N GLY A 141 -20.51 -6.01 -1.67
CA GLY A 141 -20.08 -6.46 -3.00
C GLY A 141 -20.26 -5.41 -4.10
N GLU A 142 -21.25 -4.53 -3.99
CA GLU A 142 -21.49 -3.48 -4.99
C GLU A 142 -20.41 -2.41 -4.89
N LEU A 143 -20.10 -1.96 -3.69
CA LEU A 143 -18.98 -1.04 -3.48
C LEU A 143 -17.65 -1.68 -3.88
N VAL A 144 -17.42 -2.97 -3.61
CA VAL A 144 -16.19 -3.63 -4.08
C VAL A 144 -16.10 -3.57 -5.61
N ALA A 145 -17.20 -3.82 -6.33
CA ALA A 145 -17.22 -3.84 -7.79
C ALA A 145 -16.90 -2.48 -8.45
N GLU A 146 -17.20 -1.36 -7.79
CA GLU A 146 -16.83 -0.02 -8.29
C GLU A 146 -15.31 0.15 -8.49
N LEU A 147 -14.49 -0.59 -7.73
CA LEU A 147 -13.04 -0.54 -7.81
C LEU A 147 -12.46 -1.27 -9.02
N PHE A 148 -13.28 -2.02 -9.76
CA PHE A 148 -12.83 -2.87 -10.86
C PHE A 148 -13.03 -2.20 -12.20
N ALA A 149 -12.15 -2.49 -13.16
CA ALA A 149 -12.37 -2.17 -14.55
C ALA A 149 -13.45 -3.09 -15.15
N GLU A 150 -14.04 -2.64 -16.25
CA GLU A 150 -14.92 -3.47 -17.08
C GLU A 150 -14.45 -3.38 -18.54
N PRO A 151 -13.96 -4.48 -19.13
CA PRO A 151 -13.82 -5.82 -18.55
C PRO A 151 -12.64 -5.94 -17.54
N VAL A 152 -12.70 -6.94 -16.65
CA VAL A 152 -11.59 -7.37 -15.77
C VAL A 152 -10.97 -8.69 -16.25
N ASP A 153 -9.63 -8.80 -16.19
CA ASP A 153 -8.88 -10.05 -16.31
C ASP A 153 -9.02 -10.86 -15.01
N TRP A 154 -10.09 -11.67 -14.93
CA TRP A 154 -10.41 -12.49 -13.78
C TRP A 154 -9.95 -13.93 -13.98
N LYS A 155 -9.18 -14.47 -13.02
CA LYS A 155 -8.82 -15.89 -13.01
C LYS A 155 -8.87 -16.47 -11.61
N LEU A 156 -9.28 -17.71 -11.54
CA LEU A 156 -9.25 -18.51 -10.32
C LEU A 156 -8.39 -19.72 -10.65
N ASN A 157 -7.42 -20.05 -9.79
CA ASN A 157 -6.55 -21.21 -9.97
C ASN A 157 -7.33 -22.51 -9.66
N TRP A 158 -8.30 -22.82 -10.52
CA TRP A 158 -9.21 -23.95 -10.49
C TRP A 158 -9.32 -24.56 -11.89
N PRO A 159 -9.76 -25.82 -12.01
CA PRO A 159 -10.17 -26.37 -13.29
C PRO A 159 -11.22 -25.49 -13.99
N ALA A 160 -11.08 -25.34 -15.31
CA ALA A 160 -11.92 -24.46 -16.13
C ALA A 160 -13.40 -24.88 -16.12
N GLU A 161 -13.67 -26.18 -15.95
CA GLU A 161 -15.00 -26.75 -15.78
C GLU A 161 -15.68 -26.37 -14.45
N GLY A 162 -14.96 -25.73 -13.52
CA GLY A 162 -15.47 -25.33 -12.21
C GLY A 162 -15.60 -26.50 -11.23
N HIS A 163 -16.35 -26.29 -10.14
CA HIS A 163 -16.68 -27.34 -9.19
C HIS A 163 -18.12 -27.18 -8.68
N PRO A 164 -18.98 -28.22 -8.74
CA PRO A 164 -20.42 -28.07 -8.49
C PRO A 164 -20.77 -27.58 -7.09
N ASN A 165 -19.91 -27.86 -6.10
CA ASN A 165 -20.10 -27.41 -4.72
C ASN A 165 -19.51 -26.02 -4.42
N VAL A 166 -18.87 -25.36 -5.40
CA VAL A 166 -18.15 -24.08 -5.21
C VAL A 166 -18.62 -23.05 -6.25
N PRO A 167 -19.85 -22.50 -6.11
CA PRO A 167 -20.52 -21.75 -7.17
C PRO A 167 -19.89 -20.39 -7.50
N TRP A 168 -19.06 -19.85 -6.60
CA TRP A 168 -18.32 -18.62 -6.88
C TRP A 168 -17.14 -18.82 -7.83
N ILE A 169 -16.71 -20.07 -8.04
CA ILE A 169 -15.61 -20.43 -8.94
C ILE A 169 -16.13 -20.60 -10.37
N ARG A 170 -16.14 -19.49 -11.08
CA ARG A 170 -16.48 -19.38 -12.50
C ARG A 170 -15.77 -18.18 -13.11
N GLU A 171 -15.73 -18.13 -14.43
CA GLU A 171 -15.28 -16.94 -15.16
C GLU A 171 -16.20 -15.73 -14.87
N ARG A 172 -15.59 -14.54 -14.86
CA ARG A 172 -16.21 -13.26 -14.50
C ARG A 172 -15.52 -12.16 -15.31
N HIS A 173 -16.28 -11.19 -15.82
CA HIS A 173 -15.68 -10.15 -16.66
C HIS A 173 -16.24 -8.75 -16.38
N THR A 174 -17.43 -8.65 -15.82
CA THR A 174 -18.13 -7.37 -15.60
C THR A 174 -18.11 -6.96 -14.14
N ARG A 175 -18.40 -5.68 -13.84
CA ARG A 175 -18.63 -5.25 -12.44
C ARG A 175 -19.80 -5.97 -11.80
N ALA A 176 -20.84 -6.27 -12.57
CA ALA A 176 -21.95 -7.09 -12.09
C ALA A 176 -21.50 -8.49 -11.68
N ASP A 177 -20.57 -9.12 -12.43
CA ASP A 177 -19.96 -10.38 -12.02
C ASP A 177 -19.11 -10.25 -10.75
N VAL A 178 -18.36 -9.15 -10.60
CA VAL A 178 -17.56 -8.91 -9.39
C VAL A 178 -18.48 -8.78 -8.17
N ALA A 179 -19.53 -7.97 -8.26
CA ALA A 179 -20.51 -7.81 -7.19
C ALA A 179 -21.16 -9.14 -6.81
N ASP A 180 -21.55 -9.93 -7.82
CA ASP A 180 -22.07 -11.29 -7.63
C ASP A 180 -21.09 -12.22 -6.92
N HIS A 181 -19.78 -12.11 -7.19
CA HIS A 181 -18.76 -12.94 -6.54
C HIS A 181 -18.75 -12.72 -5.02
N PHE A 182 -18.63 -11.46 -4.61
CA PHE A 182 -18.57 -11.09 -3.19
C PHE A 182 -19.90 -11.35 -2.48
N ARG A 183 -21.04 -11.13 -3.16
CA ARG A 183 -22.37 -11.50 -2.65
C ARG A 183 -22.49 -13.00 -2.43
N THR A 184 -22.10 -13.81 -3.42
CA THR A 184 -22.11 -15.28 -3.31
C THR A 184 -21.23 -15.76 -2.16
N LEU A 185 -20.01 -15.22 -2.01
CA LEU A 185 -19.14 -15.56 -0.88
C LEU A 185 -19.80 -15.25 0.47
N ALA A 186 -20.43 -14.09 0.60
CA ALA A 186 -21.13 -13.66 1.81
C ALA A 186 -22.39 -14.49 2.07
N GLU A 187 -23.08 -14.97 1.04
CA GLU A 187 -24.23 -15.88 1.17
C GLU A 187 -23.80 -17.23 1.76
N TYR A 188 -22.66 -17.78 1.34
CA TYR A 188 -22.20 -19.12 1.71
C TYR A 188 -21.45 -19.19 3.05
N HIS A 189 -20.83 -18.09 3.48
CA HIS A 189 -19.95 -18.10 4.65
C HIS A 189 -20.41 -17.15 5.76
N ILE A 190 -20.15 -17.57 7.00
CA ILE A 190 -20.27 -16.69 8.16
C ILE A 190 -19.11 -15.69 8.12
N PRO A 191 -19.35 -14.38 8.22
CA PRO A 191 -18.29 -13.39 8.29
C PRO A 191 -17.31 -13.71 9.41
N SER A 192 -16.02 -13.67 9.07
CA SER A 192 -14.92 -13.78 10.02
C SER A 192 -13.95 -12.65 9.75
N ALA A 193 -13.38 -12.07 10.80
CA ALA A 193 -12.23 -11.19 10.64
C ALA A 193 -11.08 -12.01 10.01
N PRO A 194 -10.47 -11.54 8.91
CA PRO A 194 -9.29 -12.17 8.36
C PRO A 194 -8.07 -11.87 9.26
N ASP A 195 -7.07 -12.75 9.20
CA ASP A 195 -5.73 -12.40 9.68
C ASP A 195 -5.18 -11.24 8.81
N ALA A 196 -4.31 -10.41 9.37
CA ALA A 196 -3.70 -9.32 8.61
C ALA A 196 -2.91 -9.90 7.42
N PRO A 197 -3.17 -9.45 6.18
CA PRO A 197 -2.47 -9.97 5.00
C PRO A 197 -1.03 -9.42 4.92
N GLU A 198 -0.16 -10.18 4.27
CA GLU A 198 1.13 -9.68 3.77
C GLU A 198 0.92 -9.12 2.37
N ILE A 199 1.41 -7.91 2.11
CA ILE A 199 1.14 -7.17 0.86
C ILE A 199 2.45 -6.76 0.21
N PHE A 200 2.59 -7.12 -1.06
CA PHE A 200 3.74 -6.81 -1.89
C PHE A 200 3.27 -5.98 -3.08
N VAL A 201 3.85 -4.81 -3.28
CA VAL A 201 3.51 -3.91 -4.39
C VAL A 201 4.76 -3.59 -5.20
N ALA A 202 4.63 -3.66 -6.53
CA ALA A 202 5.64 -3.29 -7.50
C ALA A 202 4.99 -2.50 -8.65
N GLY A 203 5.02 -1.17 -8.54
CA GLY A 203 4.29 -0.28 -9.44
C GLY A 203 2.80 -0.61 -9.47
N ALA A 204 2.27 -0.92 -10.65
CA ALA A 204 0.87 -1.30 -10.87
C ALA A 204 0.49 -2.70 -10.35
N ASN A 205 1.47 -3.57 -10.05
CA ASN A 205 1.19 -4.95 -9.67
C ASN A 205 1.23 -5.13 -8.16
N ALA A 206 0.34 -5.95 -7.63
CA ALA A 206 0.29 -6.30 -6.23
C ALA A 206 0.00 -7.78 -5.99
N VAL A 207 0.60 -8.32 -4.93
CA VAL A 207 0.26 -9.63 -4.39
C VAL A 207 -0.17 -9.47 -2.93
N VAL A 208 -1.37 -9.93 -2.61
CA VAL A 208 -1.91 -9.98 -1.24
C VAL A 208 -1.89 -11.44 -0.81
N MET A 209 -1.05 -11.78 0.17
CA MET A 209 -0.97 -13.12 0.76
C MET A 209 -1.76 -13.15 2.07
N LEU A 210 -2.66 -14.12 2.20
CA LEU A 210 -3.50 -14.26 3.39
C LEU A 210 -3.86 -15.71 3.70
N VAL A 211 -4.35 -15.93 4.92
CA VAL A 211 -5.03 -17.17 5.31
C VAL A 211 -6.53 -16.88 5.40
N LEU A 212 -7.29 -17.40 4.44
CA LEU A 212 -8.75 -17.37 4.49
C LEU A 212 -9.21 -18.30 5.62
N ARG A 213 -10.03 -17.78 6.53
CA ARG A 213 -10.72 -18.55 7.57
C ARG A 213 -12.21 -18.37 7.34
N GLN A 214 -12.90 -19.45 7.07
CA GLN A 214 -14.30 -19.41 6.70
C GLN A 214 -15.08 -20.49 7.40
N THR A 215 -16.34 -20.20 7.72
CA THR A 215 -17.29 -21.19 8.22
C THR A 215 -18.48 -21.27 7.28
N VAL A 216 -18.74 -22.45 6.73
CA VAL A 216 -19.82 -22.68 5.78
C VAL A 216 -21.15 -22.64 6.53
N LYS A 217 -22.06 -21.72 6.16
CA LYS A 217 -23.35 -21.55 6.87
C LYS A 217 -24.18 -22.82 6.89
N ALA A 218 -24.25 -23.53 5.77
CA ALA A 218 -25.11 -24.71 5.62
C ALA A 218 -24.67 -25.91 6.47
N THR A 219 -23.38 -26.03 6.82
CA THR A 219 -22.82 -27.19 7.52
C THR A 219 -22.26 -26.85 8.90
N GLY A 220 -22.02 -25.57 9.20
CA GLY A 220 -21.28 -25.12 10.37
C GLY A 220 -19.80 -25.50 10.35
N ARG A 221 -19.29 -26.09 9.25
CA ARG A 221 -17.91 -26.56 9.16
C ARG A 221 -16.98 -25.39 8.84
N SER A 222 -15.93 -25.25 9.62
CA SER A 222 -14.85 -24.30 9.34
C SER A 222 -13.76 -24.93 8.47
N TYR A 223 -13.15 -24.13 7.61
CA TYR A 223 -11.94 -24.47 6.86
C TYR A 223 -10.96 -23.30 6.86
N GLN A 224 -9.72 -23.61 6.52
CA GLN A 224 -8.67 -22.62 6.28
C GLN A 224 -8.05 -22.87 4.92
N ALA A 225 -7.75 -21.80 4.18
CA ALA A 225 -7.07 -21.89 2.91
C ALA A 225 -6.01 -20.80 2.81
N ARG A 226 -4.77 -21.16 2.46
CA ARG A 226 -3.77 -20.16 2.07
C ARG A 226 -4.16 -19.61 0.71
N CYS A 227 -4.11 -18.30 0.57
CA CYS A 227 -4.53 -17.59 -0.62
C CYS A 227 -3.51 -16.50 -0.98
N ALA A 228 -3.27 -16.35 -2.28
CA ALA A 228 -2.59 -15.20 -2.87
C ALA A 228 -3.52 -14.56 -3.91
N LEU A 229 -3.81 -13.28 -3.73
CA LEU A 229 -4.50 -12.47 -4.74
C LEU A 229 -3.44 -11.73 -5.53
N HIS A 230 -3.44 -11.87 -6.86
CA HIS A 230 -2.60 -11.11 -7.76
C HIS A 230 -3.45 -10.08 -8.49
N LEU A 231 -3.19 -8.81 -8.20
CA LEU A 231 -3.92 -7.68 -8.72
C LEU A 231 -3.03 -6.82 -9.61
N THR A 232 -3.63 -6.23 -10.64
CA THR A 232 -3.02 -5.14 -11.42
C THR A 232 -3.95 -3.94 -11.34
N VAL A 233 -3.37 -2.77 -11.07
CA VAL A 233 -4.06 -1.49 -10.92
C VAL A 233 -3.63 -0.55 -12.03
N GLU A 234 -4.60 -0.07 -12.82
CA GLU A 234 -4.37 0.88 -13.90
C GLU A 234 -5.50 1.90 -13.91
N ASN A 235 -5.17 3.19 -14.10
CA ASN A 235 -6.15 4.28 -14.12
C ASN A 235 -7.08 4.25 -12.89
N ASN A 236 -6.51 3.99 -11.71
CA ASN A 236 -7.23 3.87 -10.45
C ASN A 236 -8.34 2.79 -10.42
N LEU A 237 -8.19 1.73 -11.22
CA LEU A 237 -9.09 0.58 -11.25
C LEU A 237 -8.31 -0.74 -11.24
N ILE A 238 -8.89 -1.78 -10.63
CA ILE A 238 -8.38 -3.15 -10.67
C ILE A 238 -8.69 -3.73 -12.05
N THR A 239 -7.67 -3.91 -12.88
CA THR A 239 -7.78 -4.49 -14.22
C THR A 239 -7.53 -5.99 -14.26
N ARG A 240 -6.78 -6.51 -13.27
CA ARG A 240 -6.55 -7.95 -13.06
C ARG A 240 -6.95 -8.35 -11.66
N TYR A 241 -7.60 -9.51 -11.54
CA TYR A 241 -7.87 -10.17 -10.27
C TYR A 241 -7.71 -11.67 -10.42
N HIS A 242 -6.53 -12.18 -10.03
CA HIS A 242 -6.22 -13.60 -10.06
C HIS A 242 -6.15 -14.16 -8.64
N VAL A 243 -6.81 -15.28 -8.38
CA VAL A 243 -6.83 -15.95 -7.07
C VAL A 243 -6.08 -17.27 -7.15
N TYR A 244 -5.06 -17.44 -6.30
CA TYR A 244 -4.36 -18.69 -6.09
C TYR A 244 -4.64 -19.16 -4.68
N GLU A 245 -5.39 -20.24 -4.50
CA GLU A 245 -5.74 -20.73 -3.17
C GLU A 245 -5.64 -22.25 -3.02
N ASP A 246 -5.60 -22.71 -1.77
CA ASP A 246 -5.74 -24.13 -1.42
C ASP A 246 -7.16 -24.62 -1.71
N SER A 247 -7.40 -24.90 -2.98
CA SER A 247 -8.68 -25.31 -3.54
C SER A 247 -9.23 -26.60 -2.95
N LEU A 248 -8.34 -27.50 -2.54
CA LEU A 248 -8.71 -28.77 -1.90
C LEU A 248 -9.32 -28.55 -0.52
N SER A 249 -8.74 -27.64 0.28
CA SER A 249 -9.28 -27.29 1.60
C SER A 249 -10.64 -26.61 1.50
N VAL A 250 -10.83 -25.70 0.52
CA VAL A 250 -12.13 -25.07 0.23
C VAL A 250 -13.17 -26.13 -0.16
N ALA A 251 -12.86 -26.98 -1.14
CA ALA A 251 -13.79 -28.00 -1.62
C ALA A 251 -14.20 -28.98 -0.52
N ARG A 252 -13.24 -29.42 0.33
CA ARG A 252 -13.52 -30.30 1.48
C ARG A 252 -14.37 -29.64 2.55
N GLY A 253 -14.22 -28.33 2.75
CA GLY A 253 -15.04 -27.55 3.71
C GLY A 253 -16.53 -27.57 3.36
N LEU A 254 -16.87 -27.68 2.08
CA LEU A 254 -18.23 -27.62 1.56
C LEU A 254 -18.93 -28.99 1.48
N VAL A 255 -18.19 -30.09 1.64
CA VAL A 255 -18.78 -31.43 1.69
C VAL A 255 -19.59 -31.60 2.98
N ARG A 256 -20.88 -31.94 2.85
CA ARG A 256 -21.75 -32.28 3.99
C ARG A 256 -21.20 -33.49 4.75
N ALA A 257 -21.29 -33.46 6.08
CA ALA A 257 -21.08 -34.68 6.86
C ALA A 257 -22.15 -35.71 6.45
N GLY A 258 -21.71 -36.91 6.09
CA GLY A 258 -22.58 -38.05 5.81
C GLY A 258 -23.23 -38.61 7.07
#